data_AF-A0A5C6Z7L4-F1
#
_entry.id   AF-A0A5C6Z7L4-F1
#
_cell.length_a   1.000
_cell.length_b   1.000
_cell.length_c   1.000
_cell.angle_alpha   90.00
_cell.angle_beta   90.00
_cell.angle_gamma   90.00
#
_symmetry.space_group_name_H-M   'P 1'
#
loop_
_entity.id
_entity.type
_entity.pdbx_description
1 polymer ?
#
loop_
_entity_poly.entity_id
_entity_poly.type
_entity_poly.pdbx_seq_one_letter_code
_entity_poly.pdbx_strand_id
1 'polypeptide(L)'
;MLPAADPVSLIAALVVLFGIAAVVWLMIAAGLRESPGACACLSGANAALGASFLLHEALGLVSPQHYWWSDLLSLIAFALIRLAVPVVGERPAPWRSVGGATIAVGIVVARFTGGPDTLGHKLLIYGAMAALAMLAAVDPRRLLRARGLAPRAALALAAPLMAVGLLLLARPVEALLAPGRTADIDVASDFNIAWLWASLVLALLINGWIAFLLLMKLVLEIRRLTERDPLTDALNRRALSEAVDAEHSRQMRGRGYALVLLDMDRFKQLNDTLGHAAGDAALKALVRVLRPCLREVDRLARLGGEEF
;
A
#
# COMPACT_ATOMS: atom_id res chain seq x y z
N MET A 1 -12.15 -16.68 -35.24
CA MET A 1 -12.76 -17.03 -33.94
C MET A 1 -11.61 -17.30 -32.98
N LEU A 2 -11.41 -16.45 -31.97
CA LEU A 2 -10.46 -16.76 -30.89
C LEU A 2 -10.96 -18.03 -30.18
N PRO A 3 -10.10 -18.99 -29.81
CA PRO A 3 -10.52 -20.14 -29.02
C PRO A 3 -11.19 -19.64 -27.74
N ALA A 4 -12.33 -20.23 -27.38
CA ALA A 4 -13.00 -19.91 -26.13
C ALA A 4 -12.00 -20.09 -24.97
N ALA A 5 -11.89 -19.08 -24.09
CA ALA A 5 -10.93 -19.12 -22.99
C ALA A 5 -11.24 -20.31 -22.08
N ASP A 6 -10.26 -21.20 -21.93
CA ASP A 6 -10.35 -22.36 -21.03
C ASP A 6 -10.07 -21.90 -19.58
N PRO A 7 -10.98 -22.18 -18.61
CA PRO A 7 -10.76 -21.88 -17.19
C PRO A 7 -9.42 -22.38 -16.65
N VAL A 8 -8.95 -23.55 -17.08
CA VAL A 8 -7.68 -24.13 -16.63
C VAL A 8 -6.51 -23.23 -17.02
N SER A 9 -6.51 -22.72 -18.25
CA SER A 9 -5.48 -21.79 -18.72
C SER A 9 -5.48 -20.47 -17.93
N LEU A 10 -6.65 -19.99 -17.51
CA LEU A 10 -6.77 -18.78 -16.68
C LEU A 10 -6.30 -19.01 -15.23
N ILE A 11 -6.59 -20.18 -14.67
CA ILE A 11 -6.09 -20.58 -13.35
C ILE A 11 -4.56 -20.66 -13.38
N ALA A 12 -3.98 -21.33 -14.38
CA ALA A 12 -2.53 -21.38 -14.57
C ALA A 12 -1.91 -19.97 -14.69
N ALA A 13 -2.54 -19.07 -15.44
CA ALA A 13 -2.10 -17.68 -15.54
C ALA A 13 -2.13 -16.94 -14.20
N LEU A 14 -3.17 -17.15 -13.38
CA LEU A 14 -3.26 -16.61 -12.02
C LEU A 14 -2.16 -17.17 -11.11
N VAL A 15 -1.91 -18.48 -11.14
CA VAL A 15 -0.84 -19.13 -10.35
C VAL A 15 0.51 -18.53 -10.69
N VAL A 16 0.82 -18.38 -11.99
CA VAL A 16 2.08 -17.76 -12.44
C VAL A 16 2.17 -16.30 -12.00
N LEU A 17 1.10 -15.52 -12.17
CA LEU A 17 1.05 -14.12 -11.74
C LEU A 17 1.33 -13.98 -10.25
N PHE A 18 0.64 -14.75 -9.41
CA PHE A 18 0.81 -14.72 -7.97
C PHE A 18 2.20 -15.23 -7.55
N GLY A 19 2.74 -16.26 -8.21
CA GLY A 19 4.10 -16.73 -7.98
C GLY A 19 5.15 -15.65 -8.26
N ILE A 20 5.06 -14.98 -9.41
CA ILE A 20 5.95 -13.88 -9.77
C ILE A 20 5.81 -12.73 -8.77
N ALA A 21 4.57 -12.33 -8.45
CA ALA A 21 4.31 -11.26 -7.49
C ALA A 21 4.88 -11.60 -6.10
N ALA A 22 4.76 -12.84 -5.64
CA ALA A 22 5.31 -13.28 -4.36
C ALA A 22 6.84 -13.12 -4.31
N VAL A 23 7.55 -13.51 -5.38
CA VAL A 23 9.00 -13.36 -5.50
C VAL A 23 9.40 -11.88 -5.55
N VAL A 24 8.70 -11.06 -6.36
CA VAL A 24 8.94 -9.62 -6.44
C VAL A 24 8.79 -8.95 -5.07
N TRP A 25 7.71 -9.25 -4.35
CA TRP A 25 7.50 -8.71 -3.01
C TRP A 25 8.55 -9.17 -2.00
N LEU A 26 9.02 -10.42 -2.10
CA LEU A 26 10.09 -10.94 -1.26
C LEU A 26 11.43 -10.23 -1.54
N MET A 27 11.76 -10.04 -2.81
CA MET A 27 12.96 -9.29 -3.22
C MET A 27 12.90 -7.84 -2.73
N ILE A 28 11.73 -7.19 -2.83
CA ILE A 28 11.51 -5.85 -2.28
C ILE A 28 11.70 -5.86 -0.76
N ALA A 29 11.14 -6.85 -0.04
CA ALA A 29 11.29 -6.96 1.41
C ALA A 29 12.74 -7.16 1.85
N ALA A 30 13.54 -7.90 1.06
CA ALA A 30 14.95 -8.17 1.34
C ALA A 30 15.87 -7.01 0.93
N GLY A 31 15.54 -6.31 -0.17
CA GLY A 31 16.39 -5.27 -0.77
C GLY A 31 16.07 -3.85 -0.30
N LEU A 32 14.80 -3.49 -0.16
CA LEU A 32 14.37 -2.18 0.33
C LEU A 32 14.18 -2.25 1.84
N ARG A 33 14.96 -1.49 2.61
CA ARG A 33 14.82 -1.38 4.09
C ARG A 33 13.52 -0.69 4.53
N GLU A 34 12.73 -0.19 3.59
CA GLU A 34 11.46 0.47 3.84
C GLU A 34 10.30 -0.52 4.00
N SER A 35 9.72 -0.56 5.20
CA SER A 35 8.53 -1.37 5.51
C SER A 35 8.65 -2.88 5.19
N PRO A 36 9.76 -3.57 5.55
CA PRO A 36 10.03 -4.95 5.13
C PRO A 36 8.94 -5.94 5.59
N GLY A 37 8.34 -5.72 6.76
CA GLY A 37 7.23 -6.54 7.26
C GLY A 37 5.97 -6.47 6.38
N ALA A 38 5.66 -5.31 5.78
CA ALA A 38 4.52 -5.17 4.88
C ALA A 38 4.75 -5.93 3.57
N CYS A 39 5.96 -5.78 3.00
CA CYS A 39 6.37 -6.47 1.78
C CYS A 39 6.42 -8.00 1.99
N ALA A 40 6.88 -8.47 3.15
CA ALA A 40 6.83 -9.88 3.51
C ALA A 40 5.38 -10.40 3.63
N CYS A 41 4.47 -9.63 4.21
CA CYS A 41 3.05 -9.99 4.25
C CYS A 41 2.45 -10.06 2.83
N LEU A 42 2.79 -9.14 1.93
CA LEU A 42 2.33 -9.16 0.54
C LEU A 42 2.91 -10.33 -0.25
N SER A 43 4.17 -10.68 0.00
CA SER A 43 4.79 -11.88 -0.55
C SER A 43 4.03 -13.13 -0.10
N GLY A 44 3.80 -13.27 1.21
CA GLY A 44 3.03 -14.37 1.77
C GLY A 44 1.58 -14.42 1.25
N ALA A 45 0.94 -13.27 1.05
CA ALA A 45 -0.42 -13.20 0.51
C ALA A 45 -0.48 -13.72 -0.94
N ASN A 46 0.44 -13.26 -1.80
CA ASN A 46 0.50 -13.73 -3.17
C ASN A 46 0.88 -15.22 -3.23
N ALA A 47 1.82 -15.69 -2.40
CA ALA A 47 2.15 -17.11 -2.31
C ALA A 47 0.95 -17.96 -1.88
N ALA A 48 0.17 -17.50 -0.91
CA ALA A 48 -1.04 -18.18 -0.46
C ALA A 48 -2.15 -18.19 -1.51
N LEU A 49 -2.35 -17.12 -2.29
CA LEU A 49 -3.29 -17.10 -3.41
C LEU A 49 -2.85 -18.05 -4.54
N GLY A 50 -1.56 -18.01 -4.92
CA GLY A 50 -1.02 -18.94 -5.91
C GLY A 50 -1.16 -20.40 -5.48
N ALA A 51 -0.86 -20.71 -4.22
CA ALA A 51 -1.05 -22.03 -3.64
C ALA A 51 -2.54 -22.42 -3.56
N SER A 52 -3.45 -21.48 -3.27
CA SER A 52 -4.89 -21.73 -3.26
C SER A 52 -5.40 -22.14 -4.65
N PHE A 53 -5.06 -21.40 -5.70
CA PHE A 53 -5.44 -21.74 -7.07
C PHE A 53 -4.79 -23.06 -7.54
N LEU A 54 -3.50 -23.25 -7.28
CA LEU A 54 -2.80 -24.49 -7.61
C LEU A 54 -3.40 -25.70 -6.89
N LEU A 55 -3.74 -25.54 -5.61
CA LEU A 55 -4.36 -26.59 -4.82
C LEU A 55 -5.77 -26.89 -5.33
N HIS A 56 -6.52 -25.88 -5.79
CA HIS A 56 -7.84 -26.10 -6.38
C HIS A 56 -7.75 -26.92 -7.68
N GLU A 57 -6.77 -26.62 -8.54
CA GLU A 57 -6.51 -27.38 -9.77
C GLU A 57 -5.97 -28.80 -9.47
N ALA A 58 -4.99 -28.93 -8.58
CA ALA A 58 -4.40 -30.22 -8.20
C ALA A 58 -5.37 -31.12 -7.43
N LEU A 59 -6.30 -30.55 -6.66
CA LEU A 59 -7.34 -31.28 -5.94
C LEU A 59 -8.52 -31.68 -6.82
N GLY A 60 -8.65 -31.18 -8.05
CA GLY A 60 -9.59 -31.77 -9.03
C GLY A 60 -9.29 -33.25 -9.33
N LEU A 61 -8.11 -33.73 -8.94
CA LEU A 61 -7.68 -35.14 -8.99
C LEU A 61 -7.93 -35.91 -7.66
N VAL A 62 -8.38 -35.24 -6.60
CA VAL A 62 -8.55 -35.78 -5.23
C VAL A 62 -9.99 -35.51 -4.74
N SER A 63 -10.50 -36.29 -3.78
CA SER A 63 -11.89 -36.20 -3.30
C SER A 63 -12.34 -34.77 -2.93
N PRO A 64 -13.56 -34.33 -3.30
CA PRO A 64 -14.14 -32.99 -3.06
C PRO A 64 -14.11 -32.48 -1.61
N GLN A 65 -13.89 -33.38 -0.66
CA GLN A 65 -13.78 -33.08 0.76
C GLN A 65 -12.53 -32.27 1.13
N HIS A 66 -11.64 -31.94 0.18
CA HIS A 66 -10.38 -31.22 0.44
C HIS A 66 -10.34 -29.77 -0.05
N TYR A 67 -11.37 -29.26 -0.76
CA TYR A 67 -11.35 -27.90 -1.29
C TYR A 67 -11.31 -26.79 -0.22
N TRP A 68 -11.76 -27.07 1.00
CA TRP A 68 -11.67 -26.16 2.14
C TRP A 68 -10.25 -25.67 2.46
N TRP A 69 -9.21 -26.43 2.10
CA TRP A 69 -7.82 -25.98 2.25
C TRP A 69 -7.47 -24.84 1.30
N SER A 70 -7.99 -24.86 0.08
CA SER A 70 -7.80 -23.77 -0.89
C SER A 70 -8.49 -22.50 -0.39
N ASP A 71 -9.72 -22.62 0.08
CA ASP A 71 -10.49 -21.49 0.63
C ASP A 71 -9.82 -20.90 1.89
N LEU A 72 -9.26 -21.75 2.75
CA LEU A 72 -8.52 -21.30 3.93
C LEU A 72 -7.24 -20.54 3.54
N LEU A 73 -6.51 -21.02 2.53
CA LEU A 73 -5.33 -20.32 2.00
C LEU A 73 -5.68 -18.95 1.43
N SER A 74 -6.76 -18.86 0.66
CA SER A 74 -7.27 -17.57 0.15
C SER A 74 -7.69 -16.64 1.30
N LEU A 75 -8.34 -17.15 2.35
CA LEU A 75 -8.71 -16.35 3.53
C LEU A 75 -7.47 -15.80 4.24
N ILE A 76 -6.44 -16.64 4.42
CA ILE A 76 -5.14 -16.24 4.98
C ILE A 76 -4.50 -15.15 4.10
N ALA A 77 -4.56 -15.28 2.78
CA ALA A 77 -4.02 -14.28 1.89
C ALA A 77 -4.69 -12.90 2.07
N PHE A 78 -6.02 -12.84 2.14
CA PHE A 78 -6.74 -11.60 2.39
C PHE A 78 -6.46 -11.02 3.78
N ALA A 79 -6.24 -11.88 4.78
CA ALA A 79 -5.80 -11.46 6.10
C ALA A 79 -4.41 -10.81 6.04
N LEU A 80 -3.47 -11.40 5.31
CA LEU A 80 -2.12 -10.85 5.10
C LEU A 80 -2.16 -9.51 4.35
N ILE A 81 -3.00 -9.36 3.31
CA ILE A 81 -3.22 -8.07 2.63
C ILE A 81 -3.72 -7.02 3.62
N ARG A 82 -4.71 -7.37 4.46
CA ARG A 82 -5.25 -6.48 5.50
C ARG A 82 -4.20 -6.06 6.53
N LEU A 83 -3.21 -6.89 6.81
CA LEU A 83 -2.09 -6.58 7.71
C LEU A 83 -1.02 -5.72 7.04
N ALA A 84 -0.78 -5.89 5.74
CA ALA A 84 0.23 -5.15 5.00
C ALA A 84 -0.14 -3.67 4.77
N VAL A 85 -1.38 -3.40 4.33
CA VAL A 85 -1.81 -2.06 3.89
C VAL A 85 -1.66 -0.96 4.97
N PRO A 86 -2.00 -1.19 6.26
CA PRO A 86 -1.77 -0.20 7.32
C PRO A 86 -0.30 0.15 7.54
N VAL A 87 0.59 -0.84 7.42
CA VAL A 87 2.03 -0.69 7.68
C VAL A 87 2.67 0.15 6.58
N VAL A 88 2.21 0.02 5.34
CA VAL A 88 2.57 0.94 4.25
C VAL A 88 2.23 2.39 4.64
N GLY A 89 1.08 2.58 5.29
CA GLY A 89 0.62 3.86 5.82
C GLY A 89 1.12 4.25 7.22
N GLU A 90 2.22 3.66 7.70
CA GLU A 90 2.85 3.98 8.99
C GLU A 90 1.94 3.75 10.22
N ARG A 91 0.93 2.88 10.10
CA ARG A 91 0.07 2.48 11.21
C ARG A 91 0.40 1.07 11.68
N PRO A 92 0.23 0.79 12.99
CA PRO A 92 0.41 -0.56 13.50
C PRO A 92 -0.61 -1.51 12.87
N ALA A 93 -0.14 -2.70 12.48
CA ALA A 93 -0.99 -3.74 11.92
C ALA A 93 -1.96 -4.28 12.99
N PRO A 94 -3.26 -4.46 12.66
CA PRO A 94 -4.27 -4.93 13.60
C PRO A 94 -4.26 -6.46 13.79
N TRP A 95 -3.08 -7.03 14.06
CA TRP A 95 -2.81 -8.49 14.03
C TRP A 95 -3.71 -9.31 14.96
N ARG A 96 -4.05 -8.80 16.15
CA ARG A 96 -4.94 -9.50 17.10
C ARG A 96 -6.34 -9.69 16.53
N SER A 97 -6.93 -8.61 16.03
CA SER A 97 -8.30 -8.63 15.49
C SER A 97 -8.39 -9.43 14.19
N VAL A 98 -7.40 -9.27 13.30
CA VAL A 98 -7.38 -9.99 12.02
C VAL A 98 -7.11 -11.47 12.26
N GLY A 99 -6.08 -11.82 13.04
CA GLY A 99 -5.76 -13.21 13.34
C GLY A 99 -6.90 -13.92 14.07
N GLY A 100 -7.49 -13.29 15.08
CA GLY A 100 -8.65 -13.85 15.79
C GLY A 100 -9.86 -14.08 14.88
N ALA A 101 -10.20 -13.11 14.02
CA ALA A 101 -11.30 -13.25 13.07
C ALA A 101 -11.03 -14.34 12.03
N THR A 102 -9.83 -14.41 11.45
CA THR A 102 -9.45 -15.43 10.47
C THR A 102 -9.50 -16.83 11.07
N ILE A 103 -9.00 -17.02 12.30
CA ILE A 103 -9.06 -18.31 13.00
C ILE A 103 -10.52 -18.68 13.30
N ALA A 104 -11.33 -17.75 13.80
CA ALA A 104 -12.74 -18.01 14.10
C ALA A 104 -13.52 -18.42 12.84
N VAL A 105 -13.36 -17.69 11.73
CA VAL A 105 -13.98 -18.03 10.45
C VAL A 105 -13.49 -19.40 9.97
N GLY A 106 -12.19 -19.68 10.03
CA GLY A 106 -11.63 -20.98 9.66
C GLY A 106 -12.21 -22.15 10.46
N ILE A 107 -12.37 -21.99 11.78
CA ILE A 107 -13.01 -22.99 12.65
C ILE A 107 -14.48 -23.21 12.24
N VAL A 108 -15.22 -22.12 12.01
CA VAL A 108 -16.64 -22.22 11.64
C VAL A 108 -16.80 -22.90 10.30
N VAL A 109 -15.98 -22.53 9.31
CA VAL A 109 -15.94 -23.14 7.99
C VAL A 109 -15.68 -24.64 8.08
N ALA A 110 -14.64 -25.04 8.82
CA ALA A 110 -14.23 -26.45 8.93
C ALA A 110 -15.24 -27.34 9.67
N ARG A 111 -16.07 -26.78 10.57
CA ARG A 111 -16.94 -27.57 11.46
C ARG A 111 -18.42 -27.49 11.14
N PHE A 112 -18.91 -26.40 10.56
CA PHE A 112 -20.35 -26.11 10.55
C PHE A 112 -20.94 -25.84 9.17
N THR A 113 -20.12 -25.75 8.12
CA THR A 113 -20.66 -25.38 6.81
C THR A 113 -21.13 -26.58 5.99
N GLY A 114 -20.79 -27.82 6.37
CA GLY A 114 -21.21 -29.02 5.63
C GLY A 114 -20.48 -29.21 4.28
N GLY A 115 -19.51 -28.35 3.96
CA GLY A 115 -18.60 -28.48 2.83
C GLY A 115 -18.60 -27.29 1.86
N PRO A 116 -17.63 -27.24 0.93
CA PRO A 116 -17.39 -26.14 -0.02
C PRO A 116 -18.58 -25.81 -0.92
N ASP A 117 -19.38 -26.83 -1.25
CA ASP A 117 -20.51 -26.69 -2.19
C ASP A 117 -21.73 -26.02 -1.57
N THR A 118 -21.77 -25.90 -0.24
CA THR A 118 -22.92 -25.36 0.46
C THR A 118 -22.99 -23.83 0.35
N LEU A 119 -24.21 -23.30 0.30
CA LEU A 119 -24.43 -21.85 0.31
C LEU A 119 -23.86 -21.20 1.58
N GLY A 120 -23.98 -21.87 2.73
CA GLY A 120 -23.46 -21.40 4.01
C GLY A 120 -21.93 -21.25 4.01
N HIS A 121 -21.22 -22.20 3.42
CA HIS A 121 -19.77 -22.11 3.22
C HIS A 121 -19.40 -20.89 2.38
N LYS A 122 -20.00 -20.78 1.19
CA LYS A 122 -19.69 -19.71 0.23
C LYS A 122 -19.99 -18.32 0.83
N LEU A 123 -21.13 -18.15 1.49
CA LEU A 123 -21.47 -16.88 2.16
C LEU A 123 -20.44 -16.50 3.23
N LEU A 124 -20.05 -17.46 4.07
CA LEU A 124 -19.15 -17.20 5.18
C LEU A 124 -17.73 -16.88 4.69
N ILE A 125 -17.17 -17.71 3.81
CA ILE A 125 -15.78 -17.58 3.37
C ILE A 125 -15.58 -16.36 2.47
N TYR A 126 -16.39 -16.23 1.40
CA TYR A 126 -16.28 -15.11 0.46
C TYR A 126 -16.70 -13.80 1.13
N GLY A 127 -17.69 -13.84 2.03
CA GLY A 127 -18.06 -12.69 2.86
C GLY A 127 -16.92 -12.23 3.77
N ALA A 128 -16.22 -13.15 4.42
CA ALA A 128 -15.06 -12.83 5.26
C ALA A 128 -13.89 -12.25 4.43
N MET A 129 -13.55 -12.86 3.29
CA MET A 129 -12.54 -12.34 2.38
C MET A 129 -12.89 -10.93 1.87
N ALA A 130 -14.16 -10.73 1.47
CA ALA A 130 -14.64 -9.43 1.02
C ALA A 130 -14.55 -8.37 2.12
N ALA A 131 -14.93 -8.72 3.36
CA ALA A 131 -14.81 -7.83 4.50
C ALA A 131 -13.36 -7.44 4.78
N LEU A 132 -12.42 -8.40 4.73
CA LEU A 132 -10.99 -8.14 4.91
C LEU A 132 -10.45 -7.19 3.82
N ALA A 133 -10.80 -7.42 2.55
CA ALA A 133 -10.41 -6.56 1.43
C ALA A 133 -10.99 -5.14 1.57
N MET A 134 -12.28 -5.02 1.88
CA MET A 134 -12.95 -3.72 2.06
C MET A 134 -12.41 -2.94 3.27
N LEU A 135 -12.12 -3.62 4.39
CA LEU A 135 -11.49 -3.00 5.56
C LEU A 135 -10.08 -2.51 5.24
N ALA A 136 -9.30 -3.26 4.45
CA ALA A 136 -8.00 -2.82 3.97
C ALA A 136 -8.11 -1.53 3.12
N ALA A 137 -9.19 -1.37 2.35
CA ALA A 137 -9.45 -0.17 1.54
C ALA A 137 -9.71 1.11 2.37
N VAL A 138 -10.05 0.98 3.66
CA VAL A 138 -10.33 2.13 4.54
C VAL A 138 -9.06 2.84 5.00
N ASP A 139 -7.96 2.10 5.17
CA ASP A 139 -6.72 2.64 5.75
C ASP A 139 -6.02 3.68 4.85
N PRO A 140 -5.89 3.47 3.52
CA PRO A 140 -5.39 4.49 2.61
C PRO A 140 -6.24 5.77 2.65
N ARG A 141 -7.57 5.66 2.73
CA ARG A 141 -8.47 6.82 2.81
C ARG A 141 -8.21 7.66 4.05
N ARG A 142 -8.00 7.01 5.19
CA ARG A 142 -7.73 7.69 6.47
C ARG A 142 -6.36 8.37 6.46
N LEU A 143 -5.35 7.72 5.90
CA LEU A 143 -4.00 8.28 5.77
C LEU A 143 -4.00 9.57 4.93
N LEU A 144 -4.65 9.54 3.76
CA LEU A 144 -4.65 10.67 2.83
C LEU A 144 -5.44 11.86 3.36
N ARG A 145 -6.56 11.61 4.06
CA ARG A 145 -7.30 12.67 4.77
C ARG A 145 -6.45 13.32 5.86
N ALA A 146 -5.69 12.53 6.61
CA ALA A 146 -4.75 13.06 7.61
C ALA A 146 -3.64 13.92 6.97
N ARG A 147 -3.24 13.60 5.73
CA ARG A 147 -2.28 14.39 4.92
C ARG A 147 -2.92 15.54 4.13
N GLY A 148 -4.21 15.84 4.33
CA GLY A 148 -4.89 16.98 3.69
C GLY A 148 -5.18 16.83 2.19
N LEU A 149 -5.03 15.63 1.63
CA LEU A 149 -5.26 15.37 0.20
C LEU A 149 -6.76 15.34 -0.15
N ALA A 150 -7.09 15.71 -1.40
CA ALA A 150 -8.46 15.81 -1.86
C ALA A 150 -9.23 14.47 -1.72
N PRO A 151 -10.52 14.50 -1.33
CA PRO A 151 -11.31 13.29 -1.07
C PRO A 151 -11.44 12.37 -2.29
N ARG A 152 -11.35 12.92 -3.52
CA ARG A 152 -11.37 12.14 -4.77
C ARG A 152 -10.14 11.24 -4.91
N ALA A 153 -8.96 11.71 -4.51
CA ALA A 153 -7.73 10.92 -4.54
C ALA A 153 -7.79 9.76 -3.53
N ALA A 154 -8.35 10.01 -2.34
CA ALA A 154 -8.60 8.97 -1.36
C ALA A 154 -9.56 7.87 -1.85
N LEU A 155 -10.60 8.27 -2.59
CA LEU A 155 -11.53 7.32 -3.20
C LEU A 155 -10.84 6.47 -4.27
N ALA A 156 -10.08 7.10 -5.16
CA ALA A 156 -9.37 6.41 -6.24
C ALA A 156 -8.38 5.36 -5.71
N LEU A 157 -7.62 5.70 -4.66
CA LEU A 157 -6.68 4.76 -4.04
C LEU A 157 -7.38 3.59 -3.36
N ALA A 158 -8.60 3.74 -2.86
CA ALA A 158 -9.33 2.61 -2.26
C ALA A 158 -10.07 1.73 -3.29
N ALA A 159 -10.20 2.18 -4.53
CA ALA A 159 -11.05 1.53 -5.53
C ALA A 159 -10.63 0.08 -5.86
N PRO A 160 -9.35 -0.26 -6.03
CA PRO A 160 -8.95 -1.63 -6.39
C PRO A 160 -9.34 -2.67 -5.33
N LEU A 161 -9.10 -2.38 -4.05
CA LEU A 161 -9.46 -3.27 -2.94
C LEU A 161 -10.98 -3.38 -2.75
N MET A 162 -11.72 -2.29 -3.01
CA MET A 162 -13.18 -2.32 -3.00
C MET A 162 -13.72 -3.19 -4.14
N ALA A 163 -13.15 -3.09 -5.34
CA ALA A 163 -13.53 -3.90 -6.48
C ALA A 163 -13.31 -5.40 -6.20
N VAL A 164 -12.25 -5.78 -5.48
CA VAL A 164 -12.06 -7.20 -5.08
C VAL A 164 -13.15 -7.64 -4.13
N GLY A 165 -13.45 -6.83 -3.12
CA GLY A 165 -14.54 -7.15 -2.20
C GLY A 165 -15.86 -7.39 -2.93
N LEU A 166 -16.19 -6.57 -3.92
CA LEU A 166 -17.39 -6.74 -4.74
C LEU A 166 -17.33 -8.00 -5.61
N LEU A 167 -16.18 -8.27 -6.25
CA LEU A 167 -15.99 -9.47 -7.07
C LEU A 167 -16.12 -10.77 -6.25
N LEU A 168 -15.62 -10.77 -5.01
CA LEU A 168 -15.75 -11.90 -4.09
C LEU A 168 -17.21 -12.14 -3.70
N LEU A 169 -17.99 -11.07 -3.48
CA LEU A 169 -19.42 -11.17 -3.17
C LEU A 169 -20.26 -11.65 -4.36
N ALA A 170 -19.76 -11.59 -5.59
CA ALA A 170 -20.47 -12.14 -6.75
C ALA A 170 -20.65 -13.67 -6.66
N ARG A 171 -19.73 -14.38 -6.00
CA ARG A 171 -19.78 -15.84 -5.83
C ARG A 171 -20.97 -16.35 -5.00
N PRO A 172 -21.21 -15.87 -3.78
CA PRO A 172 -22.41 -16.28 -3.03
C PRO A 172 -23.71 -15.81 -3.69
N VAL A 173 -23.71 -14.69 -4.42
CA VAL A 173 -24.87 -14.23 -5.19
C VAL A 173 -25.20 -15.21 -6.32
N GLU A 174 -24.20 -15.67 -7.07
CA GLU A 174 -24.39 -16.71 -8.09
C GLU A 174 -24.96 -18.00 -7.48
N ALA A 175 -24.39 -18.45 -6.35
CA ALA A 175 -24.84 -19.66 -5.66
C ALA A 175 -26.31 -19.57 -5.18
N LEU A 176 -26.80 -18.35 -4.87
CA LEU A 176 -28.20 -18.11 -4.51
C LEU A 176 -29.12 -18.10 -5.73
N LEU A 177 -28.68 -17.51 -6.85
CA LEU A 177 -29.48 -17.35 -8.06
C LEU A 177 -29.57 -18.64 -8.89
N ALA A 178 -28.55 -19.50 -8.84
CA ALA A 178 -28.50 -20.75 -9.58
C ALA A 178 -28.02 -21.92 -8.70
N PRO A 179 -28.84 -22.40 -7.75
CA PRO A 179 -28.49 -23.54 -6.90
C PRO A 179 -28.19 -24.78 -7.76
N GLY A 180 -27.02 -25.38 -7.58
CA GLY A 180 -26.62 -26.61 -8.30
C GLY A 180 -25.90 -26.39 -9.64
N ARG A 181 -25.73 -25.15 -10.11
CA ARG A 181 -24.78 -24.84 -11.18
C ARG A 181 -23.35 -25.04 -10.62
N THR A 182 -22.52 -25.78 -11.35
CA THR A 182 -21.26 -26.39 -10.90
C THR A 182 -20.44 -25.47 -10.00
N ALA A 183 -20.19 -25.94 -8.78
CA ALA A 183 -19.54 -25.18 -7.71
C ALA A 183 -18.04 -24.96 -7.93
N ASP A 184 -17.40 -25.75 -8.79
CA ASP A 184 -15.98 -25.67 -9.07
C ASP A 184 -15.66 -24.62 -10.14
N ILE A 185 -14.55 -23.92 -9.93
CA ILE A 185 -14.10 -22.80 -10.76
C ILE A 185 -13.45 -23.25 -12.07
N ASP A 186 -13.10 -24.54 -12.19
CA ASP A 186 -12.47 -25.18 -13.33
C ASP A 186 -13.48 -25.59 -14.42
N VAL A 187 -14.76 -25.71 -14.07
CA VAL A 187 -15.82 -25.99 -15.04
C VAL A 187 -16.07 -24.78 -15.93
N ALA A 188 -16.04 -25.00 -17.24
CA ALA A 188 -16.33 -23.97 -18.23
C ALA A 188 -17.76 -23.46 -18.11
N SER A 189 -17.90 -22.22 -17.65
CA SER A 189 -19.15 -21.46 -17.64
C SER A 189 -18.84 -19.99 -17.91
N ASP A 190 -19.78 -19.27 -18.53
CA ASP A 190 -19.63 -17.83 -18.81
C ASP A 190 -19.30 -17.04 -17.53
N PHE A 191 -19.90 -17.43 -16.41
CA PHE A 191 -19.64 -16.83 -15.10
C PHE A 191 -18.21 -17.11 -14.61
N ASN A 192 -17.77 -18.37 -14.61
CA ASN A 192 -16.41 -18.74 -14.17
C ASN A 192 -15.35 -18.05 -15.02
N ILE A 193 -15.51 -18.06 -16.34
CA ILE A 193 -14.57 -17.41 -17.28
C ILE A 193 -14.51 -15.90 -17.00
N ALA A 194 -15.66 -15.23 -16.89
CA ALA A 194 -15.71 -13.80 -16.58
C ALA A 194 -15.09 -13.48 -15.21
N TRP A 195 -15.37 -14.31 -14.20
CA TRP A 195 -14.85 -14.14 -12.84
C TRP A 195 -13.33 -14.34 -12.76
N LEU A 196 -12.78 -15.32 -13.49
CA LEU A 196 -11.34 -15.59 -13.58
C LEU A 196 -10.62 -14.46 -14.31
N TRP A 197 -11.16 -13.96 -15.43
CA TRP A 197 -10.62 -12.79 -16.12
C TRP A 197 -10.63 -11.54 -15.23
N ALA A 198 -11.75 -11.29 -14.53
CA ALA A 198 -11.86 -10.19 -13.59
C ALA A 198 -10.83 -10.32 -12.47
N SER A 199 -10.64 -11.51 -11.92
CA SER A 199 -9.64 -11.81 -10.89
C SER A 199 -8.21 -11.56 -11.39
N LEU A 200 -7.90 -11.97 -12.63
CA LEU A 200 -6.58 -11.77 -13.24
C LEU A 200 -6.25 -10.29 -13.42
N VAL A 201 -7.17 -9.54 -14.04
CA VAL A 201 -7.01 -8.09 -14.23
C VAL A 201 -6.86 -7.37 -12.89
N LEU A 202 -7.67 -7.76 -11.92
CA LEU A 202 -7.68 -7.10 -10.62
C LEU A 202 -6.45 -7.44 -9.76
N ALA A 203 -5.93 -8.67 -9.86
CA ALA A 203 -4.67 -9.06 -9.25
C ALA A 203 -3.48 -8.25 -9.79
N LEU A 204 -3.44 -8.01 -11.11
CA LEU A 204 -2.46 -7.12 -11.74
C LEU A 204 -2.60 -5.68 -11.22
N LEU A 205 -3.83 -5.15 -11.24
CA LEU A 205 -4.10 -3.77 -10.79
C LEU A 205 -3.74 -3.56 -9.32
N ILE A 206 -4.03 -4.52 -8.44
CA ILE A 206 -3.71 -4.41 -7.02
C ILE A 206 -2.22 -4.47 -6.77
N ASN A 207 -1.51 -5.44 -7.34
CA ASN A 207 -0.07 -5.52 -7.16
C ASN A 207 0.63 -4.26 -7.68
N GLY A 208 0.25 -3.79 -8.86
CA GLY A 208 0.75 -2.52 -9.42
C GLY A 208 0.39 -1.30 -8.55
N TRP A 209 -0.83 -1.25 -8.03
CA TRP A 209 -1.29 -0.17 -7.16
C TRP A 209 -0.55 -0.13 -5.82
N ILE A 210 -0.34 -1.27 -5.15
CA ILE A 210 0.42 -1.33 -3.89
C ILE A 210 1.89 -0.97 -4.14
N ALA A 211 2.48 -1.44 -5.25
CA ALA A 211 3.83 -1.04 -5.65
C ALA A 211 3.93 0.47 -5.90
N PHE A 212 2.94 1.07 -6.56
CA PHE A 212 2.84 2.52 -6.75
C PHE A 212 2.78 3.28 -5.41
N LEU A 213 1.99 2.79 -4.45
CA LEU A 213 1.93 3.40 -3.11
C LEU A 213 3.28 3.38 -2.39
N LEU A 214 4.00 2.26 -2.46
CA LEU A 214 5.34 2.14 -1.87
C LEU A 214 6.35 3.02 -2.58
N LEU A 215 6.30 3.09 -3.92
CA LEU A 215 7.16 3.99 -4.69
C LEU A 215 6.90 5.45 -4.30
N MET A 216 5.63 5.85 -4.18
CA MET A 216 5.26 7.20 -3.74
C MET A 216 5.78 7.50 -2.34
N LYS A 217 5.68 6.54 -1.40
CA LYS A 217 6.26 6.67 -0.06
C LYS A 217 7.77 6.88 -0.13
N LEU A 218 8.49 6.08 -0.90
CA LEU A 218 9.94 6.19 -1.05
C LEU A 218 10.34 7.54 -1.65
N VAL A 219 9.64 8.01 -2.69
CA VAL A 219 9.89 9.32 -3.30
C VAL A 219 9.67 10.45 -2.31
N LEU A 220 8.62 10.38 -1.48
CA LEU A 220 8.36 11.37 -0.44
C LEU A 220 9.44 11.35 0.66
N GLU A 221 9.90 10.17 1.08
CA GLU A 221 10.97 10.06 2.08
C GLU A 221 12.30 10.58 1.54
N ILE A 222 12.64 10.29 0.28
CA ILE A 222 13.83 10.86 -0.38
C ILE A 222 13.72 12.39 -0.45
N ARG A 223 12.53 12.93 -0.78
CA ARG A 223 12.30 14.38 -0.75
C ARG A 223 12.55 14.94 0.64
N ARG A 224 12.03 14.28 1.68
CA ARG A 224 12.19 14.70 3.07
C ARG A 224 13.65 14.68 3.54
N LEU A 225 14.39 13.62 3.21
CA LEU A 225 15.83 13.50 3.51
C LEU A 225 16.68 14.53 2.78
N THR A 226 16.13 15.16 1.75
CA THR A 226 16.75 16.24 0.98
C THR A 226 16.14 17.61 1.29
N GLU A 227 15.52 17.83 2.46
CA GLU A 227 14.98 19.14 2.88
C GLU A 227 15.99 20.04 3.60
N ARG A 228 17.13 19.50 4.01
CA ARG A 228 18.15 20.25 4.77
C ARG A 228 19.41 20.50 3.95
N ASP A 229 20.03 21.64 4.22
CA ASP A 229 21.35 21.96 3.71
C ASP A 229 22.39 21.11 4.45
N PRO A 230 23.20 20.30 3.75
CA PRO A 230 24.13 19.36 4.39
C PRO A 230 25.26 20.04 5.16
N LEU A 231 25.57 21.31 4.86
CA LEU A 231 26.63 22.05 5.55
C LEU A 231 26.14 22.65 6.87
N THR A 232 24.97 23.28 6.85
CA THR A 232 24.49 24.13 7.94
C THR A 232 23.35 23.51 8.75
N ASP A 233 22.75 22.42 8.26
CA ASP A 233 21.56 21.80 8.84
C ASP A 233 20.35 22.76 8.94
N ALA A 234 20.38 23.90 8.25
CA ALA A 234 19.20 24.71 7.98
C ALA A 234 18.32 24.03 6.94
N LEU A 235 17.07 24.49 6.77
CA LEU A 235 16.28 24.08 5.61
C LEU A 235 17.03 24.48 4.32
N ASN A 236 16.90 23.75 3.24
CA ASN A 236 17.44 24.20 1.97
C ASN A 236 16.42 25.05 1.21
N ARG A 237 16.87 25.64 0.09
CA ARG A 237 16.04 26.46 -0.79
C ARG A 237 14.71 25.83 -1.18
N ARG A 238 14.68 24.51 -1.39
CA ARG A 238 13.44 23.80 -1.74
C ARG A 238 12.47 23.77 -0.57
N ALA A 239 12.93 23.37 0.61
CA ALA A 239 12.12 23.32 1.80
C ALA A 239 11.63 24.72 2.23
N LEU A 240 12.41 25.78 1.95
CA LEU A 240 11.94 27.15 2.09
C LEU A 240 10.73 27.45 1.20
N SER A 241 10.79 27.12 -0.09
CA SER A 241 9.68 27.36 -1.02
C SER A 241 8.40 26.67 -0.54
N GLU A 242 8.50 25.41 -0.12
CA GLU A 242 7.35 24.65 0.39
C GLU A 242 6.81 25.25 1.70
N ALA A 243 7.68 25.76 2.58
CA ALA A 243 7.27 26.47 3.80
C ALA A 243 6.56 27.79 3.50
N VAL A 244 7.05 28.57 2.53
CA VAL A 244 6.43 29.83 2.09
C VAL A 244 5.05 29.56 1.48
N ASP A 245 4.90 28.55 0.63
CA ASP A 245 3.60 28.18 0.04
C ASP A 245 2.57 27.78 1.11
N ALA A 246 3.03 27.06 2.14
CA ALA A 246 2.20 26.66 3.27
C ALA A 246 1.74 27.86 4.12
N GLU A 247 2.63 28.82 4.38
CA GLU A 247 2.29 30.05 5.12
C GLU A 247 1.43 31.00 4.28
N HIS A 248 1.66 31.11 2.98
CA HIS A 248 0.79 31.85 2.07
C HIS A 248 -0.63 31.27 2.05
N SER A 249 -0.77 29.95 2.06
CA SER A 249 -2.08 29.28 2.21
C SER A 249 -2.74 29.55 3.57
N ARG A 250 -1.97 29.80 4.63
CA ARG A 250 -2.48 30.20 5.97
C ARG A 250 -2.86 31.67 6.02
N GLN A 251 -2.16 32.52 5.28
CA GLN A 251 -2.51 33.94 5.10
C GLN A 251 -3.89 34.11 4.52
N MET A 252 -4.26 33.30 3.53
CA MET A 252 -5.62 33.28 2.97
C MET A 252 -6.71 32.94 4.00
N ARG A 253 -6.33 32.42 5.18
CA ARG A 253 -7.21 32.12 6.33
C ARG A 253 -7.08 33.13 7.49
N GLY A 254 -6.43 34.28 7.27
CA GLY A 254 -6.41 35.42 8.20
C GLY A 254 -5.17 35.59 9.08
N ARG A 255 -4.05 34.89 8.81
CA ARG A 255 -2.78 35.06 9.55
C ARG A 255 -1.64 35.50 8.63
N GLY A 256 -1.13 36.72 8.80
CA GLY A 256 0.03 37.21 8.04
C GLY A 256 1.33 36.47 8.38
N TYR A 257 2.28 36.48 7.45
CA TYR A 257 3.65 36.03 7.65
C TYR A 257 4.62 37.11 7.16
N ALA A 258 5.87 37.04 7.62
CA ALA A 258 6.97 37.85 7.13
C ALA A 258 8.05 36.92 6.58
N LEU A 259 8.73 37.37 5.54
CA LEU A 259 9.93 36.73 5.01
C LEU A 259 11.09 37.71 5.21
N VAL A 260 12.18 37.21 5.77
CA VAL A 260 13.43 37.97 5.96
C VAL A 260 14.50 37.24 5.16
N LEU A 261 15.17 37.97 4.29
CA LEU A 261 16.34 37.48 3.54
C LEU A 261 17.59 38.09 4.16
N LEU A 262 18.56 37.24 4.49
CA LEU A 262 19.84 37.61 5.07
C LEU A 262 20.96 37.22 4.10
N ASP A 263 21.92 38.11 3.91
CA ASP A 263 23.14 37.87 3.13
C ASP A 263 24.36 38.17 4.01
N MET A 264 25.42 37.36 3.91
CA MET A 264 26.63 37.58 4.72
C MET A 264 27.57 38.58 4.05
N ASP A 265 27.71 39.75 4.66
CA ASP A 265 28.61 40.79 4.19
C ASP A 265 30.05 40.29 3.99
N ARG A 266 30.61 40.55 2.81
CA ARG A 266 32.02 40.28 2.45
C ARG A 266 32.42 38.80 2.59
N PHE A 267 31.49 37.85 2.43
CA PHE A 267 31.78 36.42 2.54
C PHE A 267 32.84 35.93 1.55
N LYS A 268 32.83 36.44 0.31
CA LYS A 268 33.89 36.15 -0.67
C LYS A 268 35.29 36.54 -0.16
N GLN A 269 35.44 37.71 0.46
CA GLN A 269 36.72 38.18 1.00
C GLN A 269 37.23 37.24 2.12
N LEU A 270 36.31 36.73 2.96
CA LEU A 270 36.64 35.74 3.98
C LEU A 270 37.20 34.46 3.35
N ASN A 271 36.52 33.93 2.33
CA ASN A 271 36.96 32.74 1.60
C ASN A 271 38.31 32.97 0.90
N ASP A 272 38.51 34.12 0.26
CA ASP A 272 39.75 34.44 -0.47
C ASP A 272 40.94 34.60 0.50
N THR A 273 40.70 35.04 1.74
CA THR A 273 41.76 35.28 2.74
C THR A 273 42.08 34.05 3.58
N LEU A 274 41.06 33.28 4.00
CA LEU A 274 41.18 32.20 4.98
C LEU A 274 40.80 30.81 4.43
N GLY A 275 40.40 30.74 3.16
CA GLY A 275 39.99 29.51 2.49
C GLY A 275 38.53 29.10 2.76
N HIS A 276 38.02 28.19 1.93
CA HIS A 276 36.63 27.73 1.98
C HIS A 276 36.24 27.06 3.32
N ALA A 277 37.16 26.38 3.99
CA ALA A 277 36.89 25.78 5.30
C ALA A 277 36.51 26.84 6.36
N ALA A 278 37.09 28.05 6.26
CA ALA A 278 36.74 29.16 7.13
C ALA A 278 35.36 29.73 6.80
N GLY A 279 35.00 29.84 5.52
CA GLY A 279 33.65 30.19 5.08
C GLY A 279 32.60 29.20 5.57
N ASP A 280 32.86 27.91 5.44
CA ASP A 280 32.00 26.84 5.94
C ASP A 280 31.78 26.94 7.46
N ALA A 281 32.84 27.25 8.21
CA ALA A 281 32.75 27.48 9.65
C ALA A 281 31.93 28.74 9.99
N ALA A 282 32.05 29.80 9.17
CA ALA A 282 31.28 31.04 9.31
C ALA A 282 29.78 30.80 9.08
N LEU A 283 29.41 30.06 8.02
CA LEU A 283 28.02 29.69 7.74
C LEU A 283 27.40 28.87 8.88
N LYS A 284 28.15 27.88 9.40
CA LYS A 284 27.74 27.11 10.59
C LYS A 284 27.64 27.98 11.84
N ALA A 285 28.50 28.98 11.98
CA ALA A 285 28.44 29.93 13.09
C ALA A 285 27.21 30.84 12.99
N LEU A 286 26.87 31.33 11.79
CA LEU A 286 25.68 32.14 11.57
C LEU A 286 24.41 31.37 11.98
N VAL A 287 24.24 30.13 11.51
CA VAL A 287 23.10 29.30 11.91
C VAL A 287 23.03 29.07 13.42
N ARG A 288 24.19 28.88 14.08
CA ARG A 288 24.25 28.75 15.55
C ARG A 288 23.84 30.04 16.27
N VAL A 289 24.14 31.21 15.70
CA VAL A 289 23.75 32.52 16.27
C VAL A 289 22.27 32.81 16.02
N LEU A 290 21.74 32.46 14.84
CA LEU A 290 20.35 32.72 14.48
C LEU A 290 19.37 31.79 15.21
N ARG A 291 19.68 30.50 15.36
CA ARG A 291 18.75 29.50 15.93
C ARG A 291 18.14 29.92 17.29
N PRO A 292 18.91 30.43 18.27
CA PRO A 292 18.34 30.91 19.55
C PRO A 292 17.46 32.16 19.44
N CYS A 293 17.60 32.95 18.37
CA CYS A 293 16.81 34.15 18.13
C CYS A 293 15.45 33.86 17.47
N LEU A 294 15.26 32.64 16.95
CA LEU A 294 14.06 32.23 16.24
C LEU A 294 13.04 31.62 17.21
N ARG A 295 11.76 31.96 16.99
CA ARG A 295 10.65 31.32 17.70
C ARG A 295 10.44 29.92 17.14
N GLU A 296 9.72 29.08 17.88
CA GLU A 296 9.42 27.70 17.47
C GLU A 296 8.70 27.59 16.11
N VAL A 297 7.93 28.61 15.74
CA VAL A 297 7.21 28.67 14.46
C VAL A 297 8.05 29.21 13.31
N ASP A 298 9.17 29.89 13.60
CA ASP A 298 10.01 30.50 12.58
C ASP A 298 10.86 29.42 11.89
N ARG A 299 11.10 29.58 10.58
CA ARG A 299 11.83 28.62 9.76
C ARG A 299 13.09 29.28 9.22
N LEU A 300 14.25 28.71 9.52
CA LEU A 300 15.53 29.11 8.95
C LEU A 300 15.88 28.22 7.77
N ALA A 301 16.14 28.82 6.62
CA ALA A 301 16.62 28.15 5.44
C ALA A 301 17.93 28.77 4.94
N ARG A 302 18.67 28.04 4.11
CA ARG A 302 19.79 28.53 3.32
C ARG A 302 19.34 28.56 1.85
N LEU A 303 19.29 29.75 1.26
CA LEU A 303 18.85 29.98 -0.11
C LEU A 303 19.94 29.64 -1.13
N GLY A 304 21.19 29.98 -0.79
CA GLY A 304 22.35 29.94 -1.69
C GLY A 304 23.68 29.98 -0.94
N GLY A 305 24.76 30.32 -1.64
CA GLY A 305 26.14 30.30 -1.12
C GLY A 305 26.27 30.91 0.27
N GLU A 306 25.87 32.17 0.42
CA GLU A 306 25.92 32.92 1.69
C GLU A 306 24.55 33.50 2.14
N GLU A 307 23.49 33.20 1.40
CA GLU A 307 22.13 33.71 1.61
C GLU A 307 21.28 32.75 2.46
N PHE A 308 20.52 33.32 3.41
CA PHE A 308 19.60 32.62 4.30
C PHE A 308 18.19 33.23 4.23
#